data_AF-A0A1H7X1F6-F1
#
_entry.id   AF-A0A1H7X1F6-F1
#
_cell.length_a   1.000
_cell.length_b   1.000
_cell.length_c   1.000
_cell.angle_alpha   90.00
_cell.angle_beta   90.00
_cell.angle_gamma   90.00
#
_symmetry.space_group_name_H-M   'P 1'
#
loop_
_entity.id
_entity.type
_entity.pdbx_description
1 polymer ?
#
loop_
_entity_poly.entity_id
_entity_poly.type
_entity_poly.pdbx_seq_one_letter_code
_entity_poly.pdbx_strand_id
1 'polypeptide(L)'
;MDRLIEIYKSLSFLFTQIKLTILCIEECIKNHSELSKIEFDENFYNEPGFSMASRAILSNHCLIQFKSFLDEYKNFNESNFDKKYAESIRKVRNINQYGIKRISKWKDLEKFRNDILAHNFRANKKSFFNNPNNEVYEYLIPDSLNEKKVCLMIMQKICLNIMNEFPEVITHSNVIYYNIGMNLKINFDSKLDLEEEIRLINENM
;
A
#
# COMPACT_ATOMS: atom_id res chain seq x y z
N MET A 1 15.32 21.27 5.76
CA MET A 1 14.62 20.55 6.86
C MET A 1 13.12 20.46 6.58
N ASP A 2 12.45 21.57 6.30
CA ASP A 2 10.98 21.60 6.12
C ASP A 2 10.48 20.61 5.07
N ARG A 3 11.16 20.52 3.92
CA ARG A 3 10.83 19.54 2.87
C ARG A 3 10.93 18.08 3.34
N LEU A 4 11.88 17.78 4.23
CA LEU A 4 12.07 16.44 4.80
C LEU A 4 10.90 16.10 5.73
N ILE A 5 10.50 17.05 6.56
CA ILE A 5 9.35 16.93 7.45
C ILE A 5 8.06 16.75 6.63
N GLU A 6 7.89 17.53 5.56
CA GLU A 6 6.73 17.44 4.65
C GLU A 6 6.62 16.05 4.02
N ILE A 7 7.68 15.55 3.39
CA ILE A 7 7.70 14.22 2.76
C ILE A 7 7.44 13.14 3.81
N TYR A 8 8.08 13.23 4.98
CA TYR A 8 7.86 12.25 6.04
C TYR A 8 6.42 12.26 6.58
N LYS A 9 5.79 13.43 6.72
CA LYS A 9 4.37 13.56 7.07
C LYS A 9 3.48 12.88 6.02
N SER A 10 3.71 13.15 4.75
CA SER A 10 2.97 12.53 3.63
C SER A 10 3.10 11.01 3.64
N LEU A 11 4.32 10.49 3.77
CA LEU A 11 4.59 9.05 3.86
C LEU A 11 3.89 8.42 5.07
N SER A 12 3.99 9.05 6.25
CA SER A 12 3.37 8.56 7.49
C SER A 12 1.84 8.55 7.41
N PHE A 13 1.26 9.58 6.80
CA PHE A 13 -0.18 9.67 6.55
C PHE A 13 -0.63 8.54 5.62
N LEU A 14 0.03 8.39 4.46
CA LEU A 14 -0.28 7.33 3.49
C LEU A 14 -0.13 5.95 4.12
N PHE A 15 0.96 5.70 4.84
CA PHE A 15 1.17 4.45 5.58
C PHE A 15 0.01 4.15 6.55
N THR A 16 -0.43 5.15 7.32
CA THR A 16 -1.53 4.99 8.28
C THR A 16 -2.84 4.64 7.58
N GLN A 17 -3.14 5.30 6.46
CA GLN A 17 -4.33 5.04 5.66
C GLN A 17 -4.31 3.64 5.03
N ILE A 18 -3.15 3.20 4.54
CA ILE A 18 -2.93 1.85 4.03
C ILE A 18 -3.15 0.81 5.13
N LYS A 19 -2.56 1.02 6.31
CA LYS A 19 -2.72 0.15 7.48
C LYS A 19 -4.19 0.00 7.86
N LEU A 20 -4.92 1.11 7.95
CA LEU A 20 -6.34 1.11 8.25
C LEU A 20 -7.14 0.34 7.19
N THR A 21 -6.85 0.58 5.91
CA THR A 21 -7.54 -0.10 4.80
C THR A 21 -7.32 -1.62 4.85
N ILE A 22 -6.09 -2.07 5.13
CA ILE A 22 -5.79 -3.50 5.28
C ILE A 22 -6.53 -4.11 6.47
N LEU A 23 -6.60 -3.40 7.61
CA LEU A 23 -7.40 -3.83 8.76
C LEU A 23 -8.89 -3.96 8.40
N CYS A 24 -9.45 -2.99 7.67
CA CYS A 24 -10.84 -3.07 7.21
C CYS A 24 -11.06 -4.27 6.26
N ILE A 25 -10.14 -4.54 5.33
CA ILE A 25 -10.22 -5.72 4.45
C ILE A 25 -10.23 -7.01 5.28
N GLU A 26 -9.35 -7.10 6.29
CA GLU A 26 -9.26 -8.25 7.17
C GLU A 26 -10.56 -8.45 7.97
N GLU A 27 -11.15 -7.39 8.51
CA GLU A 27 -12.44 -7.46 9.19
C GLU A 27 -13.58 -7.84 8.25
N CYS A 28 -13.57 -7.38 6.99
CA CYS A 28 -14.54 -7.85 5.99
C CYS A 28 -14.42 -9.35 5.69
N ILE A 29 -13.19 -9.89 5.70
CA ILE A 29 -12.95 -11.33 5.50
C ILE A 29 -13.42 -12.13 6.72
N LYS A 30 -13.07 -11.70 7.93
CA LYS A 30 -13.48 -12.37 9.18
C LYS A 30 -15.00 -12.42 9.35
N ASN A 31 -15.68 -11.36 8.95
CA ASN A 31 -17.13 -11.20 9.11
C ASN A 31 -17.92 -11.50 7.82
N HIS A 32 -17.34 -12.25 6.87
CA HIS A 32 -17.95 -12.51 5.56
C HIS A 32 -19.38 -13.06 5.65
N SER A 33 -19.66 -13.99 6.57
CA SER A 33 -20.98 -14.60 6.74
C SER A 33 -22.06 -13.59 7.15
N GLU A 34 -21.73 -12.65 8.04
CA GLU A 34 -22.67 -11.62 8.49
C GLU A 34 -22.84 -10.52 7.45
N LEU A 35 -21.73 -10.08 6.85
CA LEU A 35 -21.76 -9.06 5.81
C LEU A 35 -22.46 -9.51 4.53
N SER A 36 -22.48 -10.81 4.25
CA SER A 36 -23.18 -11.35 3.07
C SER A 36 -24.70 -11.41 3.24
N LYS A 37 -25.21 -11.24 4.46
CA LYS A 37 -26.66 -11.14 4.74
C LYS A 37 -27.20 -9.72 4.49
N ILE A 38 -26.32 -8.74 4.27
CA ILE A 38 -26.72 -7.37 3.97
C ILE A 38 -27.14 -7.33 2.50
N GLU A 39 -28.45 -7.21 2.29
CA GLU A 39 -29.04 -7.03 0.96
C GLU A 39 -29.00 -5.55 0.57
N PHE A 40 -28.73 -5.30 -0.71
CA PHE A 40 -28.92 -3.97 -1.27
C PHE A 40 -30.40 -3.77 -1.61
N ASP A 41 -30.85 -2.51 -1.58
CA ASP A 41 -32.18 -2.15 -2.07
C ASP A 41 -32.37 -2.59 -3.54
N GLU A 42 -33.61 -2.85 -3.96
CA GLU A 42 -33.98 -3.41 -5.28
C GLU A 42 -33.44 -2.60 -6.47
N ASN A 43 -33.01 -1.36 -6.22
CA ASN A 43 -32.42 -0.44 -7.19
C ASN A 43 -30.92 -0.69 -7.47
N PHE A 44 -30.29 -1.66 -6.81
CA PHE A 44 -28.89 -2.02 -7.02
C PHE A 44 -28.73 -3.39 -7.69
N TYR A 45 -27.63 -3.57 -8.42
CA TYR A 45 -27.25 -4.91 -8.88
C TYR A 45 -26.94 -5.78 -7.65
N ASN A 46 -27.73 -6.85 -7.44
CA ASN A 46 -27.57 -7.76 -6.31
C ASN A 46 -26.27 -8.58 -6.35
N GLU A 47 -25.52 -8.52 -7.45
CA GLU A 47 -24.18 -9.09 -7.57
C GLU A 47 -23.15 -8.03 -7.99
N PRO A 48 -21.99 -7.94 -7.30
CA PRO A 48 -21.59 -8.74 -6.13
C PRO A 48 -22.23 -8.27 -4.82
N GLY A 49 -22.54 -9.21 -3.91
CA GLY A 49 -23.10 -8.90 -2.58
C GLY A 49 -22.20 -8.02 -1.70
N PHE A 50 -22.77 -7.42 -0.65
CA PHE A 50 -22.15 -6.35 0.16
C PHE A 50 -20.71 -6.65 0.62
N SER A 51 -20.48 -7.86 1.16
CA SER A 51 -19.14 -8.28 1.61
C SER A 51 -18.10 -8.22 0.48
N MET A 52 -18.45 -8.74 -0.70
CA MET A 52 -17.55 -8.79 -1.85
C MET A 52 -17.34 -7.40 -2.46
N ALA A 53 -18.41 -6.60 -2.58
CA ALA A 53 -18.33 -5.23 -3.06
C ALA A 53 -17.41 -4.38 -2.15
N SER A 54 -17.58 -4.47 -0.84
CA SER A 54 -16.76 -3.75 0.14
C SER A 54 -15.29 -4.16 0.07
N ARG A 55 -15.01 -5.48 0.00
CA ARG A 55 -13.64 -5.99 -0.17
C ARG A 55 -13.00 -5.50 -1.46
N ALA A 56 -13.73 -5.50 -2.57
CA ALA A 56 -13.23 -5.03 -3.86
C ALA A 56 -12.88 -3.54 -3.82
N ILE A 57 -13.76 -2.69 -3.29
CA ILE A 57 -13.54 -1.25 -3.15
C ILE A 57 -12.32 -0.97 -2.27
N LEU A 58 -12.26 -1.59 -1.09
CA LEU A 58 -11.14 -1.43 -0.16
C LEU A 58 -9.81 -1.93 -0.76
N SER A 59 -9.84 -3.08 -1.45
CA SER A 59 -8.66 -3.64 -2.13
C SER A 59 -8.12 -2.68 -3.20
N ASN A 60 -9.00 -2.16 -4.05
CA ASN A 60 -8.63 -1.20 -5.09
C ASN A 60 -8.07 0.10 -4.48
N HIS A 61 -8.71 0.60 -3.43
CA HIS A 61 -8.24 1.79 -2.71
C HIS A 61 -6.85 1.58 -2.10
N CYS A 62 -6.60 0.41 -1.49
CA CYS A 62 -5.30 0.05 -0.93
C CYS A 62 -4.19 0.07 -2.00
N LEU A 63 -4.45 -0.49 -3.19
CA LEU A 63 -3.51 -0.51 -4.31
C LEU A 63 -3.17 0.89 -4.82
N ILE A 64 -4.17 1.77 -4.91
CA ILE A 64 -3.98 3.18 -5.25
C ILE A 64 -3.06 3.83 -4.22
N GLN A 65 -3.34 3.65 -2.93
CA GLN A 65 -2.54 4.22 -1.85
C GLN A 65 -1.10 3.69 -1.85
N PHE A 66 -0.89 2.41 -2.15
CA PHE A 66 0.47 1.86 -2.32
C PHE A 66 1.24 2.62 -3.39
N LYS A 67 0.64 2.87 -4.55
CA LYS A 67 1.29 3.63 -5.62
C LYS A 67 1.58 5.07 -5.18
N SER A 68 0.63 5.72 -4.50
CA SER A 68 0.82 7.08 -3.96
C SER A 68 1.98 7.14 -2.96
N PHE A 69 2.11 6.15 -2.07
CA PHE A 69 3.24 6.07 -1.14
C PHE A 69 4.57 5.95 -1.87
N LEU A 70 4.65 5.08 -2.89
CA LEU A 70 5.87 4.90 -3.66
C LEU A 70 6.24 6.15 -4.46
N ASP A 71 5.27 6.85 -5.02
CA ASP A 71 5.50 8.10 -5.74
C ASP A 71 5.99 9.21 -4.80
N GLU A 72 5.43 9.30 -3.60
CA GLU A 72 5.94 10.22 -2.57
C GLU A 72 7.35 9.83 -2.11
N TYR A 73 7.63 8.54 -1.94
CA TYR A 73 8.96 8.06 -1.56
C TYR A 73 10.01 8.33 -2.64
N LYS A 74 9.64 8.38 -3.93
CA LYS A 74 10.57 8.80 -4.98
C LYS A 74 11.06 10.23 -4.78
N ASN A 75 10.24 11.11 -4.20
CA ASN A 75 10.63 12.48 -3.86
C ASN A 75 11.66 12.55 -2.72
N PHE A 76 11.82 11.48 -1.94
CA PHE A 76 12.89 11.31 -0.97
C PHE A 76 14.23 10.98 -1.67
N ASN A 77 14.74 11.88 -2.49
CA ASN A 77 16.00 11.77 -3.22
C ASN A 77 16.96 12.90 -2.81
N GLU A 78 18.26 12.64 -2.71
CA GLU A 78 19.24 13.64 -2.27
C GLU A 78 19.23 14.95 -3.10
N SER A 79 18.82 14.88 -4.38
CA SER A 79 18.71 16.05 -5.25
C SER A 79 17.65 17.06 -4.79
N ASN A 80 16.69 16.63 -3.97
CA ASN A 80 15.55 17.43 -3.54
C ASN A 80 15.78 18.11 -2.18
N PHE A 81 16.97 17.99 -1.59
CA PHE A 81 17.28 18.51 -0.26
C PHE A 81 18.64 19.22 -0.21
N ASP A 82 18.87 19.95 0.89
CA ASP A 82 20.16 20.59 1.15
C ASP A 82 21.29 19.55 1.16
N LYS A 83 22.45 19.93 0.58
CA LYS A 83 23.63 19.04 0.46
C LYS A 83 24.05 18.39 1.78
N LYS A 84 23.83 19.05 2.91
CA LYS A 84 24.15 18.53 4.25
C LYS A 84 23.38 17.26 4.63
N TYR A 85 22.24 16.97 3.98
CA TYR A 85 21.44 15.76 4.21
C TYR A 85 21.67 14.68 3.15
N ALA A 86 22.43 14.97 2.08
CA ALA A 86 22.53 14.11 0.91
C ALA A 86 23.09 12.71 1.26
N GLU A 87 24.09 12.64 2.14
CA GLU A 87 24.70 11.38 2.57
C GLU A 87 23.72 10.51 3.38
N SER A 88 23.06 11.11 4.37
CA SER A 88 22.02 10.44 5.18
C SER A 88 20.84 9.96 4.34
N ILE A 89 20.38 10.75 3.37
CA ILE A 89 19.32 10.34 2.44
C ILE A 89 19.77 9.13 1.61
N ARG A 90 21.00 9.18 1.06
CA ARG A 90 21.55 8.07 0.28
C ARG A 90 21.67 6.80 1.11
N LYS A 91 22.12 6.93 2.37
CA LYS A 91 22.19 5.82 3.32
C LYS A 91 20.81 5.18 3.54
N VAL A 92 19.78 5.97 3.84
CA VAL A 92 18.40 5.46 4.03
C VAL A 92 17.87 4.79 2.76
N ARG A 93 18.07 5.41 1.59
CA ARG A 93 17.67 4.82 0.30
C ARG A 93 18.38 3.49 0.03
N ASN A 94 19.65 3.39 0.36
CA ASN A 94 20.44 2.16 0.19
C ASN A 94 19.95 1.03 1.10
N ILE A 95 19.56 1.32 2.34
CA ILE A 95 18.95 0.33 3.23
C ILE A 95 17.60 -0.12 2.65
N ASN A 96 16.77 0.84 2.25
CA ASN A 96 15.42 0.56 1.77
C ASN A 96 15.37 -0.13 0.38
N GLN A 97 16.50 -0.20 -0.33
CA GLN A 97 16.55 -0.69 -1.70
C GLN A 97 16.02 -2.12 -1.84
N TYR A 98 16.22 -2.97 -0.83
CA TYR A 98 15.80 -4.37 -0.87
C TYR A 98 14.27 -4.50 -0.86
N GLY A 99 13.60 -3.76 0.02
CA GLY A 99 12.15 -3.66 0.05
C GLY A 99 11.58 -3.05 -1.22
N ILE A 100 12.21 -1.99 -1.75
CA ILE A 100 11.79 -1.39 -3.03
C ILE A 100 11.92 -2.38 -4.20
N LYS A 101 13.03 -3.13 -4.27
CA LYS A 101 13.21 -4.20 -5.25
C LYS A 101 12.12 -5.27 -5.10
N ARG A 102 11.74 -5.63 -3.87
CA ARG A 102 10.65 -6.58 -3.64
C ARG A 102 9.30 -6.06 -4.15
N ILE A 103 9.00 -4.79 -3.90
CA ILE A 103 7.77 -4.14 -4.38
C ILE A 103 7.76 -4.04 -5.90
N SER A 104 8.91 -3.79 -6.53
CA SER A 104 9.01 -3.68 -7.99
C SER A 104 8.66 -4.96 -8.76
N LYS A 105 8.54 -6.11 -8.09
CA LYS A 105 8.00 -7.34 -8.70
C LYS A 105 6.53 -7.16 -9.14
N TRP A 106 5.77 -6.30 -8.46
CA TRP A 106 4.42 -5.90 -8.82
C TRP A 106 4.44 -4.73 -9.82
N LYS A 107 4.85 -5.03 -11.05
CA LYS A 107 5.17 -4.04 -12.10
C LYS A 107 3.96 -3.21 -12.58
N ASP A 108 2.75 -3.70 -12.37
CA ASP A 108 1.54 -3.13 -12.97
C ASP A 108 0.76 -2.19 -12.04
N LEU A 109 1.28 -1.87 -10.84
CA LEU A 109 0.65 -0.93 -9.90
C LEU A 109 0.31 0.43 -10.53
N GLU A 110 1.20 0.97 -11.36
CA GLU A 110 0.96 2.25 -12.04
C GLU A 110 -0.15 2.16 -13.07
N LYS A 111 -0.08 1.13 -13.91
CA LYS A 111 -1.06 0.87 -14.97
C LYS A 111 -2.44 0.67 -14.35
N PHE A 112 -2.53 -0.16 -13.32
CA PHE A 112 -3.77 -0.41 -12.57
C PHE A 112 -4.38 0.88 -12.01
N ARG A 113 -3.59 1.71 -11.31
CA ARG A 113 -4.07 3.01 -10.78
C ARG A 113 -4.61 3.89 -11.90
N ASN A 114 -3.90 3.98 -13.03
CA ASN A 114 -4.31 4.82 -14.14
C ASN A 114 -5.61 4.31 -14.80
N ASP A 115 -5.72 3.00 -15.02
CA ASP A 115 -6.91 2.40 -15.65
C ASP A 115 -8.16 2.54 -14.75
N ILE A 116 -8.02 2.38 -13.42
CA ILE A 116 -9.13 2.53 -12.47
C ILE A 116 -9.51 4.00 -12.25
N LEU A 117 -8.55 4.87 -11.92
CA LEU A 117 -8.83 6.25 -11.53
C LEU A 117 -8.83 7.23 -12.70
N ALA A 118 -7.75 7.25 -13.48
CA ALA A 118 -7.56 8.27 -14.51
C ALA A 118 -8.43 8.02 -15.75
N HIS A 119 -8.77 6.75 -16.00
CA HIS A 119 -9.53 6.33 -17.16
C HIS A 119 -10.92 5.79 -16.81
N ASN A 120 -11.35 5.88 -15.54
CA ASN A 120 -12.69 5.47 -15.07
C ASN A 120 -13.04 4.04 -15.50
N PHE A 121 -12.23 3.06 -15.09
CA PHE A 121 -12.35 1.65 -15.48
C PHE A 121 -12.29 1.43 -17.00
N ARG A 122 -11.34 2.10 -17.66
CA ARG A 122 -11.07 1.92 -19.08
C ARG A 122 -9.61 1.61 -19.34
N ALA A 123 -9.36 0.59 -20.17
CA ALA A 123 -8.06 0.31 -20.75
C ALA A 123 -8.15 0.49 -22.26
N ASN A 124 -7.19 1.19 -22.86
CA ASN A 124 -7.19 1.47 -24.30
C ASN A 124 -8.53 2.03 -24.82
N LYS A 125 -9.14 2.95 -24.06
CA LYS A 125 -10.46 3.57 -24.30
C LYS A 125 -11.67 2.63 -24.24
N LYS A 126 -11.47 1.32 -24.05
CA LYS A 126 -12.54 0.34 -23.85
C LYS A 126 -12.92 0.25 -22.38
N SER A 127 -14.23 0.19 -22.10
CA SER A 127 -14.75 -0.04 -20.74
C SER A 127 -14.44 -1.46 -20.30
N PHE A 128 -14.06 -1.63 -19.03
CA PHE A 128 -13.92 -2.96 -18.42
C PHE A 128 -15.23 -3.73 -18.45
N PHE A 129 -16.36 -3.01 -18.43
CA PHE A 129 -17.71 -3.58 -18.39
C PHE A 129 -18.30 -3.87 -19.79
N ASN A 130 -17.76 -3.26 -20.85
CA ASN A 130 -18.18 -3.52 -22.24
C ASN A 130 -17.04 -4.18 -23.00
N ASN A 131 -16.63 -5.36 -22.55
CA ASN A 131 -15.63 -6.17 -23.24
C ASN A 131 -16.31 -7.25 -24.09
N PRO A 132 -16.50 -7.05 -25.41
CA PRO A 132 -17.19 -8.00 -26.27
C PRO A 132 -16.45 -9.35 -26.39
N ASN A 133 -15.18 -9.40 -26.01
CA ASN A 133 -14.34 -10.58 -26.12
C ASN A 133 -14.13 -11.32 -24.78
N ASN A 134 -14.75 -10.86 -23.68
CA ASN A 134 -14.45 -11.34 -22.32
C ASN A 134 -12.93 -11.35 -21.99
N GLU A 135 -12.13 -10.44 -22.55
CA GLU A 135 -10.70 -10.38 -22.21
C GLU A 135 -10.57 -10.04 -20.72
N VAL A 136 -9.91 -10.92 -19.98
CA VAL A 136 -9.58 -10.71 -18.57
C VAL A 136 -8.41 -9.75 -18.51
N TYR A 137 -8.59 -8.62 -17.82
CA TYR A 137 -7.50 -7.68 -17.57
C TYR A 137 -6.64 -8.20 -16.42
N GLU A 138 -5.49 -8.77 -16.75
CA GLU A 138 -4.52 -9.24 -15.77
C GLU A 138 -3.50 -8.16 -15.43
N TYR A 139 -3.23 -8.00 -14.13
CA TYR A 139 -2.25 -7.08 -13.58
C TYR A 139 -1.35 -7.83 -12.60
N LEU A 140 -0.04 -7.64 -12.68
CA LEU A 140 0.88 -8.08 -11.63
C LEU A 140 0.91 -7.05 -10.51
N ILE A 141 0.03 -7.24 -9.53
CA ILE A 141 -0.22 -6.37 -8.37
C ILE A 141 -0.35 -7.22 -7.08
N PRO A 142 -0.16 -6.65 -5.88
CA PRO A 142 -0.38 -7.38 -4.63
C PRO A 142 -1.88 -7.60 -4.40
N ASP A 143 -2.38 -8.74 -4.86
CA ASP A 143 -3.82 -9.03 -4.91
C ASP A 143 -4.33 -9.67 -3.62
N SER A 144 -3.57 -10.61 -3.06
CA SER A 144 -3.94 -11.25 -1.80
C SER A 144 -3.76 -10.32 -0.59
N LEU A 145 -4.50 -10.60 0.50
CA LEU A 145 -4.31 -9.89 1.77
C LEU A 145 -2.87 -10.00 2.28
N ASN A 146 -2.22 -11.14 2.08
CA ASN A 146 -0.85 -11.38 2.55
C ASN A 146 0.18 -10.58 1.74
N GLU A 147 0.03 -10.50 0.41
CA GLU A 147 0.90 -9.62 -0.40
C GLU A 147 0.72 -8.15 -0.03
N LYS A 148 -0.52 -7.72 0.28
CA LYS A 148 -0.79 -6.37 0.81
C LYS A 148 -0.10 -6.15 2.17
N LYS A 149 -0.10 -7.15 3.06
CA LYS A 149 0.63 -7.11 4.34
C LYS A 149 2.14 -7.00 4.14
N VAL A 150 2.73 -7.73 3.18
CA VAL A 150 4.15 -7.57 2.81
C VAL A 150 4.46 -6.12 2.41
N CYS A 151 3.63 -5.55 1.53
CA CYS A 151 3.80 -4.15 1.10
C CYS A 151 3.74 -3.20 2.29
N LEU A 152 2.76 -3.36 3.17
CA LEU A 152 2.62 -2.56 4.39
C LEU A 152 3.86 -2.63 5.28
N MET A 153 4.42 -3.82 5.48
CA MET A 153 5.62 -4.01 6.31
C MET A 153 6.85 -3.34 5.70
N ILE A 154 7.03 -3.42 4.38
CA ILE A 154 8.13 -2.72 3.69
C ILE A 154 7.96 -1.20 3.85
N MET A 155 6.74 -0.68 3.69
CA MET A 155 6.45 0.75 3.87
C MET A 155 6.69 1.21 5.31
N GLN A 156 6.34 0.37 6.30
CA GLN A 156 6.65 0.62 7.71
C GLN A 156 8.17 0.74 7.92
N LYS A 157 8.94 -0.22 7.39
CA LYS A 157 10.41 -0.21 7.48
C LYS A 157 11.01 1.03 6.83
N ILE A 158 10.48 1.46 5.68
CA ILE A 158 10.89 2.72 5.04
C ILE A 158 10.70 3.91 6.00
N CYS A 159 9.51 4.05 6.60
CA CYS A 159 9.24 5.13 7.56
C CYS A 159 10.18 5.06 8.77
N LEU A 160 10.39 3.86 9.35
CA LEU A 160 11.28 3.65 10.49
C LEU A 160 12.75 4.00 10.16
N ASN A 161 13.23 3.63 8.98
CA ASN A 161 14.59 3.92 8.55
C ASN A 161 14.81 5.43 8.33
N ILE A 162 13.80 6.15 7.83
CA ILE A 162 13.83 7.63 7.78
C ILE A 162 13.87 8.21 9.19
N MET A 163 13.01 7.73 10.11
CA MET A 163 12.96 8.20 11.50
C MET A 163 14.28 8.00 12.24
N ASN A 164 14.91 6.84 12.06
CA ASN A 164 16.14 6.49 12.74
C ASN A 164 17.31 7.38 12.28
N GLU A 165 17.34 7.74 11.00
CA GLU A 165 18.38 8.63 10.46
C GLU A 165 18.09 10.11 10.74
N PHE A 166 16.82 10.51 10.83
CA PHE A 166 16.41 11.89 11.05
C PHE A 166 15.43 12.01 12.23
N PRO A 167 15.85 11.76 13.49
CA PRO A 167 14.95 11.77 14.65
C PRO A 167 14.15 13.07 14.81
N GLU A 168 14.72 14.20 14.37
CA GLU A 168 14.07 15.51 14.38
C GLU A 168 12.77 15.57 13.58
N VAL A 169 12.56 14.71 12.58
CA VAL A 169 11.31 14.68 11.80
C VAL A 169 10.14 14.26 12.67
N ILE A 170 10.38 13.44 13.71
CA ILE A 170 9.34 13.02 14.66
C ILE A 170 8.92 14.22 15.51
N THR A 171 9.91 14.90 16.10
CA THR A 171 9.69 16.03 17.01
C THR A 171 8.87 17.14 16.36
N HIS A 172 9.04 17.37 15.05
CA HIS A 172 8.37 18.43 14.31
C HIS A 172 7.15 17.95 13.50
N SER A 173 6.91 16.64 13.39
CA SER A 173 5.82 16.14 12.54
C SER A 173 4.48 16.02 13.25
N ASN A 174 4.43 16.06 14.60
CA ASN A 174 3.25 15.70 15.40
C ASN A 174 2.67 14.32 15.03
N VAL A 175 3.43 13.47 14.35
CA VAL A 175 3.04 12.09 14.01
C VAL A 175 3.22 11.27 15.26
N ILE A 176 2.12 10.86 15.88
CA ILE A 176 2.15 10.06 17.11
C ILE A 176 2.80 8.70 16.78
N TYR A 177 3.97 8.45 17.38
CA TYR A 177 4.78 7.23 17.26
C TYR A 177 3.97 5.93 17.43
N TYR A 178 2.89 5.96 18.22
CA TYR A 178 1.96 4.84 18.45
C TYR A 178 1.33 4.27 17.18
N ASN A 179 1.17 5.05 16.10
CA ASN A 179 0.57 4.55 14.86
C ASN A 179 1.52 3.67 14.03
N ILE A 180 2.83 3.78 14.26
CA ILE A 180 3.89 3.02 13.56
C ILE A 180 4.22 1.71 14.30
N GLY A 181 3.83 1.57 15.58
CA GLY A 181 3.90 0.29 16.30
C GLY A 181 2.91 -0.76 15.77
N MET A 182 3.37 -1.99 15.54
CA MET A 182 2.52 -3.13 15.18
C MET A 182 2.10 -3.91 16.43
N ASN A 183 0.79 -4.18 16.54
CA ASN A 183 0.23 -5.36 17.21
C ASN A 183 -0.68 -6.11 16.21
N LEU A 184 -0.19 -6.34 14.99
CA LEU A 184 -0.90 -7.18 14.01
C LEU A 184 -0.55 -8.64 14.30
N LYS A 185 -1.47 -9.38 14.93
CA LYS A 185 -1.44 -10.85 14.91
C LYS A 185 -1.87 -11.28 13.52
N ILE A 186 -0.90 -11.61 12.67
CA ILE A 186 -1.16 -12.13 11.32
C ILE A 186 -1.47 -13.62 11.48
N ASN A 187 -2.65 -14.05 11.02
CA ASN A 187 -3.02 -15.45 10.95
C ASN A 187 -2.81 -15.94 9.51
N PHE A 188 -2.16 -17.10 9.36
CA PHE A 188 -1.51 -17.53 8.13
C PHE A 188 -2.38 -18.47 7.32
N ASP A 189 -2.66 -18.10 6.06
CA ASP A 189 -3.10 -19.05 5.04
C ASP A 189 -2.85 -18.48 3.62
N SER A 190 -1.67 -18.71 3.03
CA SER A 190 -1.43 -18.45 1.58
C SER A 190 -0.17 -19.12 1.02
N LYS A 191 -0.14 -19.25 -0.32
CA LYS A 191 1.00 -19.75 -1.15
C LYS A 191 2.32 -18.97 -1.01
N LEU A 192 2.31 -17.77 -0.43
CA LEU A 192 3.52 -17.00 -0.13
C LEU A 192 3.95 -17.37 1.29
N ASP A 193 5.18 -17.90 1.46
CA ASP A 193 5.76 -18.09 2.78
C ASP A 193 6.09 -16.71 3.37
N LEU A 194 5.09 -16.17 4.06
CA LEU A 194 5.14 -14.83 4.60
C LEU A 194 6.17 -14.72 5.73
N GLU A 195 6.38 -15.78 6.51
CA GLU A 195 7.38 -15.78 7.58
C GLU A 195 8.79 -15.69 7.00
N GLU A 196 9.06 -16.44 5.93
CA GLU A 196 10.33 -16.36 5.21
C GLU A 196 10.55 -15.00 4.55
N GLU A 197 9.53 -14.42 3.90
CA GLU A 197 9.63 -13.08 3.33
C GLU A 197 9.84 -12.01 4.41
N ILE A 198 9.18 -12.13 5.56
CA ILE A 198 9.38 -11.24 6.71
C ILE A 198 10.79 -11.37 7.25
N ARG A 199 11.31 -12.59 7.38
CA ARG A 199 12.69 -12.86 7.81
C ARG A 199 13.68 -12.20 6.86
N LEU A 200 13.55 -12.44 5.56
CA LEU A 200 14.41 -11.85 4.53
C LEU A 200 14.33 -10.33 4.53
N ILE A 201 13.15 -9.74 4.72
CA ILE A 201 13.01 -8.29 4.85
C ILE A 201 13.75 -7.79 6.09
N ASN A 202 13.58 -8.44 7.25
CA ASN A 202 14.21 -8.00 8.49
C ASN A 202 15.73 -8.20 8.51
N GLU A 203 16.26 -9.23 7.87
CA GLU A 203 17.70 -9.48 7.77
C GLU A 203 18.40 -8.48 6.82
N ASN A 204 17.67 -7.94 5.83
CA ASN A 204 18.22 -7.10 4.77
C ASN A 204 17.81 -5.60 4.84
N MET A 205 16.88 -5.20 5.73
CA MET A 205 16.38 -3.81 5.92
C MET A 205 16.31 -3.36 7.39
#